data_AF-A0A952GTG8-F1
#
_entry.id   AF-A0A952GTG8-F1
#
_cell.length_a   1.000
_cell.length_b   1.000
_cell.length_c   1.000
_cell.angle_alpha   90.00
_cell.angle_beta   90.00
_cell.angle_gamma   90.00
#
_symmetry.space_group_name_H-M   'P 1'
#
loop_
_entity.id
_entity.type
_entity.pdbx_description
1 polymer ?
#
loop_
_entity_poly.entity_id
_entity_poly.type
_entity_poly.pdbx_seq_one_letter_code
_entity_poly.pdbx_strand_id
1 'polypeptide(L)' 'MTAEPNPSDPARARFFVLQAVRAAGVAQVILGLLITQGQLAWPEAIGWVLIANGMADVFIVPMLLAKRWRTPQP' A
#
# COMPACT_ATOMS: atom_id res chain seq x y z
N MET A 1 31.69 22.89 11.14
CA MET A 1 31.53 21.43 11.15
C MET A 1 30.98 21.09 12.53
N THR A 2 29.67 21.06 12.73
CA THR A 2 28.94 19.79 12.94
C THR A 2 27.53 19.88 12.33
N ALA A 3 27.25 19.05 11.34
CA ALA A 3 25.89 18.82 10.88
C ALA A 3 25.24 17.87 11.89
N GLU A 4 24.39 18.39 12.77
CA GLU A 4 23.47 17.56 13.56
C GLU A 4 22.66 16.70 12.56
N PRO A 5 22.63 15.36 12.68
CA PRO A 5 21.88 14.52 11.78
C PRO A 5 20.38 14.82 11.99
N ASN A 6 19.81 15.59 11.05
CA ASN A 6 18.39 15.94 11.07
C ASN A 6 17.57 14.63 11.00
N PRO A 7 16.75 14.33 12.03
CA PRO A 7 16.03 13.06 12.12
C PRO A 7 15.04 12.95 10.97
N SER A 8 15.37 12.14 9.98
CA SER A 8 14.49 11.59 8.94
C SER A 8 13.49 12.60 8.33
N ASP A 9 13.85 13.18 7.19
CA ASP A 9 12.93 14.02 6.39
C ASP A 9 11.56 13.32 6.24
N PRO A 10 10.49 13.85 6.87
CA PRO A 10 9.20 13.19 6.91
C PRO A 10 8.61 13.05 5.51
N ALA A 11 9.02 13.86 4.53
CA ALA A 11 8.60 13.71 3.13
C ALA A 11 9.10 12.39 2.52
N ARG A 12 10.34 11.99 2.82
CA ARG A 12 10.93 10.74 2.32
C ARG A 12 10.27 9.51 2.94
N ALA A 13 9.97 9.57 4.24
CA ALA A 13 9.26 8.50 4.94
C ALA A 13 7.84 8.33 4.38
N ARG A 14 7.11 9.43 4.17
CA ARG A 14 5.76 9.44 3.58
C ARG A 14 5.73 8.85 2.18
N PHE A 15 6.71 9.23 1.34
CA PHE A 15 6.85 8.66 0.00
C PHE A 15 7.10 7.15 0.06
N PHE A 16 8.01 6.70 0.92
CA PHE A 16 8.32 5.28 1.05
C PHE A 16 7.09 4.47 1.50
N VAL A 17 6.32 4.99 2.46
CA VAL A 17 5.07 4.37 2.91
C VAL A 17 4.04 4.29 1.78
N LEU A 18 3.85 5.37 1.00
CA LEU A 18 2.95 5.36 -0.16
C LEU A 18 3.33 4.30 -1.20
N GLN A 19 4.64 4.18 -1.50
CA GLN A 19 5.13 3.18 -2.44
C GLN A 19 5.00 1.76 -1.89
N ALA A 20 5.31 1.55 -0.61
CA ALA A 20 5.17 0.24 0.03
C ALA A 20 3.71 -0.24 0.04
N VAL A 21 2.76 0.64 0.36
CA VAL A 21 1.32 0.33 0.31
C VAL A 21 0.88 -0.05 -1.11
N ARG A 22 1.31 0.71 -2.12
CA ARG A 22 1.00 0.39 -3.52
C ARG A 22 1.60 -0.95 -3.95
N ALA A 23 2.85 -1.20 -3.60
CA ALA A 23 3.52 -2.46 -3.90
C ALA A 23 2.82 -3.64 -3.21
N ALA A 24 2.42 -3.49 -1.95
CA ALA A 24 1.66 -4.49 -1.21
C ALA A 24 0.31 -4.78 -1.88
N GLY A 25 -0.44 -3.74 -2.28
CA GLY A 25 -1.71 -3.89 -2.99
C GLY A 25 -1.56 -4.61 -4.34
N VAL A 26 -0.52 -4.30 -5.12
CA VAL A 26 -0.21 -5.03 -6.36
C VAL A 26 0.13 -6.49 -6.07
N ALA A 27 0.94 -6.75 -5.04
CA ALA A 27 1.28 -8.11 -4.63
C ALA A 27 0.03 -8.91 -4.22
N GLN A 28 -0.92 -8.29 -3.53
CA GLN A 28 -2.21 -8.90 -3.19
C GLN A 28 -3.05 -9.24 -4.43
N VAL A 29 -3.11 -8.35 -5.42
CA VAL A 29 -3.81 -8.64 -6.68
C VAL A 29 -3.17 -9.82 -7.40
N ILE A 30 -1.83 -9.87 -7.48
CA ILE A 30 -1.11 -11.00 -8.11
C ILE A 30 -1.38 -12.30 -7.34
N LEU A 31 -1.30 -12.28 -6.01
CA LEU A 31 -1.61 -13.44 -5.16
C LEU A 31 -3.04 -13.93 -5.36
N GLY A 32 -4.01 -13.00 -5.39
CA GLY A 32 -5.40 -13.33 -5.63
C GLY A 32 -5.62 -13.93 -7.02
N LEU A 33 -4.94 -13.40 -8.04
CA LEU A 33 -4.99 -13.97 -9.39
C LEU A 33 -4.45 -15.40 -9.42
N LEU A 34 -3.31 -15.67 -8.76
CA LEU A 34 -2.74 -17.01 -8.64
C LEU A 34 -3.71 -17.99 -7.94
N ILE A 35 -4.42 -17.53 -6.90
CA ILE A 35 -5.45 -18.33 -6.23
C ILE A 35 -6.61 -18.63 -7.20
N THR A 36 -7.12 -17.63 -7.91
CA THR A 36 -8.22 -17.82 -8.87
C THR A 36 -7.84 -18.71 -10.06
N GLN A 37 -6.54 -18.79 -10.38
CA GLN A 37 -6.01 -19.70 -11.41
C GLN A 37 -5.77 -21.12 -10.90
N GLY A 38 -6.07 -21.41 -9.62
CA GLY A 38 -5.86 -22.72 -9.02
C GLY A 38 -4.39 -23.08 -8.77
N GLN A 39 -3.47 -22.12 -8.88
CA GLN A 39 -2.04 -22.33 -8.59
C GLN A 39 -1.80 -22.53 -7.09
N LEU A 40 -2.68 -21.97 -6.26
CA LEU A 40 -2.73 -22.22 -4.82
C LEU A 40 -3.99 -23.04 -4.51
N ALA A 41 -3.85 -24.07 -3.68
CA ALA A 41 -4.95 -24.93 -3.21
C ALA A 41 -5.85 -24.22 -2.18
N TRP A 42 -6.34 -23.03 -2.51
CA TRP A 42 -7.19 -22.18 -1.70
C TRP A 42 -8.52 -21.96 -2.42
N PRO A 43 -9.63 -21.71 -1.70
CA PRO A 43 -10.91 -21.38 -2.33
C PRO A 43 -10.82 -20.12 -3.21
N GLU A 44 -11.40 -20.17 -4.41
CA GLU A 44 -11.41 -19.05 -5.36
C GLU A 44 -12.01 -17.77 -4.77
N ALA A 45 -12.99 -17.90 -3.88
CA ALA A 45 -13.58 -16.78 -3.16
C ALA A 45 -12.54 -15.93 -2.41
N ILE A 46 -11.50 -16.57 -1.84
CA ILE A 46 -10.41 -15.87 -1.16
C ILE A 46 -9.57 -15.10 -2.19
N GLY A 47 -9.33 -15.67 -3.37
CA GLY A 47 -8.63 -15.00 -4.45
C GLY A 47 -9.33 -13.71 -4.89
N TRP A 48 -10.64 -13.77 -5.12
CA TRP A 48 -11.44 -12.58 -5.47
C TRP A 48 -11.45 -11.52 -4.38
N VAL A 49 -11.55 -11.92 -3.10
CA VAL A 49 -11.45 -10.98 -1.96
C VAL A 49 -10.07 -10.32 -1.92
N LEU A 50 -9.00 -11.08 -2.16
CA LEU A 50 -7.63 -10.55 -2.18
C LEU A 50 -7.42 -9.55 -3.33
N ILE A 51 -7.97 -9.82 -4.51
CA ILE A 51 -7.94 -8.90 -5.65
C ILE A 51 -8.66 -7.59 -5.31
N ALA A 52 -9.89 -7.69 -4.80
CA ALA A 52 -10.68 -6.52 -4.42
C ALA A 52 -9.99 -5.69 -3.33
N ASN A 53 -9.43 -6.35 -2.31
CA ASN A 53 -8.69 -5.70 -1.25
C ASN A 53 -7.39 -5.06 -1.76
N GLY A 54 -6.62 -5.77 -2.59
CA GLY A 54 -5.40 -5.24 -3.20
C GLY A 54 -5.67 -4.00 -4.06
N MET A 55 -6.76 -3.99 -4.83
CA MET A 55 -7.20 -2.78 -5.55
C MET A 55 -7.54 -1.64 -4.58
N ALA A 56 -8.28 -1.91 -3.51
CA ALA A 56 -8.58 -0.90 -2.50
C ALA A 56 -7.30 -0.34 -1.86
N ASP A 57 -6.31 -1.19 -1.57
CA ASP A 57 -5.03 -0.78 -0.99
C ASP A 57 -4.17 0.04 -1.99
N VAL A 58 -4.22 -0.25 -3.29
CA VAL A 58 -3.52 0.55 -4.32
C VAL A 58 -4.13 1.95 -4.50
N PHE A 59 -5.45 2.10 -4.34
CA PHE A 59 -6.15 3.34 -4.68
C PHE A 59 -6.65 4.13 -3.47
N ILE A 60 -7.30 3.48 -2.51
CA ILE A 60 -7.98 4.11 -1.37
C ILE A 60 -6.97 4.45 -0.27
N VAL A 61 -6.13 3.50 0.15
CA VAL A 61 -5.17 3.71 1.24
C VAL A 61 -4.20 4.87 0.95
N PRO A 62 -3.54 4.98 -0.21
CA PRO A 62 -2.67 6.11 -0.50
C PRO A 62 -3.43 7.43 -0.58
N MET A 63 -4.69 7.43 -1.04
CA MET A 63 -5.54 8.63 -1.05
C MET A 63 -5.87 9.08 0.39
N LEU A 64 -6.17 8.15 1.29
CA LEU A 64 -6.43 8.44 2.71
C LEU A 64 -5.17 8.92 3.43
N LEU A 65 -4.02 8.29 3.19
CA LEU A 65 -2.72 8.71 3.74
C LEU A 65 -2.33 10.11 3.24
N ALA A 66 -2.49 10.36 1.94
CA ALA A 66 -2.24 11.68 1.35
C ALA A 66 -3.17 12.76 1.93
N LYS A 67 -4.45 12.45 2.14
CA LYS A 67 -5.40 13.36 2.83
C LYS A 67 -4.98 13.63 4.27
N ARG A 68 -4.58 12.60 5.02
CA ARG A 68 -4.20 12.70 6.44
C ARG A 68 -2.94 13.51 6.65
N TRP A 69 -1.97 13.42 5.73
CA TRP A 69 -0.74 14.22 5.79
C TRP A 69 -0.91 15.64 5.26
N ARG A 70 -2.08 15.99 4.71
CA ARG A 70 -2.38 17.33 4.19
C ARG A 70 -2.94 18.28 5.25
N THR A 71 -3.18 17.84 6.49
CA THR A 71 -3.67 18.70 7.57
C THR A 71 -2.49 19.34 8.31
N PRO A 72 -2.31 20.66 8.11
CA PRO A 72 -2.91 21.65 8.99
C PRO A 72 -3.95 22.47 8.24
N GLN A 73 -5.21 22.38 8.66
CA GLN A 73 -6.23 23.38 8.32
C GLN A 73 -6.30 24.35 9.51
N PRO A 74 -6.39 25.67 9.26
CA PRO A 74 -6.38 26.73 10.27
C PRO A 74 -7.59 26.68 11.22
#